data_AF-A0A936SLM0-F1
#
_entry.id   AF-A0A936SLM0-F1
#
_cell.length_a   1.000
_cell.length_b   1.000
_cell.length_c   1.000
_cell.angle_alpha   90.00
_cell.angle_beta   90.00
_cell.angle_gamma   90.00
#
_symmetry.space_group_name_H-M   'P 1'
#
loop_
_entity.id
_entity.type
_entity.pdbx_description
1 polymer ?
#
loop_
_entity_poly.entity_id
_entity_poly.type
_entity_poly.pdbx_seq_one_letter_code
_entity_poly.pdbx_strand_id
1 'polypeptide(L)'
;MHHDNILTAKREKFLAIDPKGMVGHVGYDIGVFLNHHRDWLDWDTRLDGKMDRAVTHFATAFDLEEVVVRKWAFCKMVLTWWWLFDEMPEMFSDELGFSDVWKV
;
A
#
# COMPACT_ATOMS: atom_id res chain seq x y z
N MET A 1 -1.50 0.88 6.94
CA MET A 1 -2.82 1.27 7.48
C MET A 1 -3.76 1.71 6.37
N HIS A 2 -4.99 1.18 6.31
CA HIS A 2 -6.06 1.65 5.40
C HIS A 2 -6.61 3.00 5.88
N HIS A 3 -7.04 3.90 4.98
CA HIS A 3 -7.61 5.20 5.36
C HIS A 3 -8.94 5.08 6.13
N ASP A 4 -9.80 4.11 5.79
CA ASP A 4 -10.99 3.74 6.61
C ASP A 4 -10.68 3.33 8.06
N ASN A 5 -9.45 2.93 8.36
CA ASN A 5 -9.01 2.66 9.73
C ASN A 5 -8.50 3.93 10.44
N ILE A 6 -8.75 5.12 9.90
CA ILE A 6 -8.38 6.42 10.47
C ILE A 6 -9.65 7.26 10.63
N LEU A 7 -10.10 7.41 11.88
CA LEU A 7 -11.28 8.18 12.23
C LEU A 7 -10.93 9.62 12.60
N THR A 8 -11.85 10.55 12.36
CA THR A 8 -11.81 11.85 13.02
C THR A 8 -12.20 11.70 14.49
N ALA A 9 -11.54 12.43 15.38
CA ALA A 9 -11.80 12.32 16.82
C ALA A 9 -11.81 13.69 17.52
N LYS A 10 -12.38 13.72 18.74
CA LYS A 10 -12.49 14.94 19.55
C LYS A 10 -11.29 15.19 20.46
N ARG A 11 -10.65 14.13 20.96
CA ARG A 11 -9.48 14.23 21.85
C ARG A 11 -8.22 14.64 21.08
N GLU A 12 -7.99 13.99 19.95
CA GLU A 12 -6.96 14.28 18.96
C GLU A 12 -7.63 14.35 17.60
N LYS A 13 -7.01 15.04 16.62
CA LYS A 13 -7.63 15.21 15.29
C LYS A 13 -7.94 13.88 14.60
N PHE A 14 -7.08 12.88 14.79
CA PHE A 14 -7.20 11.56 14.17
C PHE A 14 -7.03 10.45 15.20
N LEU A 15 -7.74 9.34 15.00
CA LEU A 15 -7.65 8.11 15.78
C LEU A 15 -7.47 6.93 14.82
N ALA A 16 -6.36 6.19 14.96
CA ALA A 16 -6.19 4.92 14.28
C ALA A 16 -6.95 3.80 15.00
N ILE A 17 -7.66 2.97 14.24
CA ILE A 17 -8.36 1.77 14.72
C ILE A 17 -7.81 0.52 14.01
N ASP A 18 -8.11 -0.67 14.54
CA ASP A 18 -7.65 -1.96 14.00
C ASP A 18 -6.13 -2.01 13.69
N PRO A 19 -5.25 -1.68 14.65
CA PRO A 19 -3.82 -1.80 14.43
C PRO A 19 -3.43 -3.29 14.34
N LYS A 20 -2.87 -3.70 13.20
CA LYS A 20 -2.42 -5.09 13.00
C LYS A 20 -1.14 -5.46 13.78
N GLY A 21 -0.42 -4.46 14.30
CA GLY A 21 0.67 -4.67 15.27
C GLY A 21 1.91 -5.39 14.74
N MET A 22 2.18 -5.34 13.43
CA MET A 22 3.35 -5.99 12.84
C MET A 22 4.65 -5.28 13.23
N VAL A 23 5.64 -6.01 13.74
CA VAL A 23 6.97 -5.48 14.06
C VAL A 23 7.85 -5.52 12.82
N GLY A 24 8.47 -4.39 12.46
CA GLY A 24 9.34 -4.29 11.31
C GLY A 24 9.74 -2.85 10.99
N HIS A 25 10.29 -2.65 9.79
CA HIS A 25 10.64 -1.32 9.30
C HIS A 25 9.38 -0.48 9.05
N VAL A 26 9.34 0.77 9.54
CA VAL A 26 8.17 1.67 9.44
C VAL A 26 7.67 1.89 8.02
N GLY A 27 8.59 1.81 7.04
CA GLY A 27 8.27 1.86 5.61
C GLY A 27 7.21 0.85 5.17
N TYR A 28 7.10 -0.31 5.82
CA TYR A 28 6.05 -1.29 5.53
C TYR A 28 4.65 -0.69 5.67
N ASP A 29 4.36 -0.03 6.79
CA ASP A 29 3.05 0.57 7.05
C ASP A 29 2.78 1.81 6.19
N ILE A 30 3.83 2.58 5.90
CA ILE A 30 3.78 3.72 4.98
C ILE A 30 3.40 3.21 3.57
N GLY A 31 4.02 2.14 3.10
CA GLY A 31 3.71 1.52 1.82
C GLY A 31 2.27 1.03 1.73
N VAL A 32 1.71 0.46 2.81
CA VAL A 32 0.29 0.09 2.88
C VAL A 32 -0.59 1.33 2.70
N PHE A 33 -0.29 2.41 3.42
CA PHE A 33 -1.08 3.64 3.34
C PHE A 33 -1.06 4.25 1.94
N LEU A 34 0.11 4.37 1.32
CA LEU A 34 0.26 4.95 -0.01
C LEU A 34 -0.52 4.15 -1.07
N ASN A 35 -0.40 2.82 -1.07
CA ASN A 35 -1.06 1.97 -2.06
C ASN A 35 -2.59 1.91 -1.93
N HIS A 36 -3.17 2.34 -0.80
CA HIS A 36 -4.63 2.41 -0.60
C HIS A 36 -5.28 3.64 -1.26
N HIS A 37 -4.53 4.35 -2.10
CA HIS A 37 -5.03 5.40 -2.98
C HIS A 37 -5.09 4.95 -4.45
N ARG A 38 -4.83 3.66 -4.73
CA ARG A 38 -4.79 3.14 -6.11
C ARG A 38 -6.11 3.38 -6.86
N ASP A 39 -7.24 3.31 -6.18
CA ASP A 39 -8.57 3.46 -6.80
C ASP A 39 -8.82 4.92 -7.24
N TRP A 40 -7.92 5.85 -6.89
CA TRP A 40 -7.95 7.23 -7.36
C TRP A 40 -7.31 7.39 -8.74
N LEU A 41 -6.57 6.36 -9.22
CA LEU A 41 -5.92 6.38 -10.53
C LEU A 41 -6.91 6.62 -11.67
N ASP A 42 -8.14 6.11 -11.53
CA ASP A 42 -9.16 6.17 -12.56
C ASP A 42 -9.81 7.55 -12.73
N TRP A 43 -9.66 8.46 -11.75
CA TRP A 43 -10.42 9.72 -11.73
C TRP A 43 -9.68 10.94 -11.20
N ASP A 44 -8.56 10.79 -10.49
CA ASP A 44 -7.80 11.92 -9.93
C ASP A 44 -6.56 12.26 -10.76
N THR A 45 -6.70 13.27 -11.64
CA THR A 45 -5.60 13.78 -12.48
C THR A 45 -4.42 14.38 -11.71
N ARG A 46 -4.53 14.52 -10.38
CA ARG A 46 -3.48 15.07 -9.52
C ARG A 46 -2.83 14.02 -8.63
N LEU A 47 -3.10 12.73 -8.89
CA LEU A 47 -2.64 11.64 -8.04
C LEU A 47 -1.12 11.66 -7.85
N ASP A 48 -0.35 11.82 -8.93
CA ASP A 48 1.12 11.88 -8.87
C ASP A 48 1.61 12.95 -7.90
N GLY A 49 1.13 14.19 -8.04
CA GLY A 49 1.51 15.29 -7.15
C GLY A 49 1.02 15.10 -5.71
N LYS A 50 -0.11 14.39 -5.50
CA LYS A 50 -0.56 14.02 -4.14
C LYS A 50 0.36 12.96 -3.53
N MET A 51 0.77 11.96 -4.30
CA MET A 51 1.66 10.89 -3.85
C MET A 51 3.07 11.41 -3.57
N ASP A 52 3.60 12.30 -4.41
CA ASP A 52 4.88 12.96 -4.17
C ASP A 52 4.88 13.75 -2.85
N ARG A 53 3.83 14.55 -2.61
CA ARG A 53 3.69 15.26 -1.33
C ARG A 53 3.58 14.31 -0.14
N ALA A 54 2.84 13.22 -0.28
CA ALA A 54 2.71 12.21 0.77
C ALA A 54 4.08 11.57 1.08
N VAL A 55 4.85 11.21 0.05
CA VAL A 55 6.21 10.69 0.18
C VAL A 55 7.10 11.68 0.94
N THR A 56 7.13 12.95 0.57
CA THR A 56 7.92 13.97 1.26
C THR A 56 7.51 14.12 2.72
N HIS A 57 6.20 14.12 3.02
CA HIS A 57 5.69 14.21 4.39
C HIS A 57 6.12 13.02 5.25
N PHE A 58 6.01 11.79 4.73
CA PHE A 58 6.44 10.58 5.44
C PHE A 58 7.95 10.52 5.61
N ALA A 59 8.71 10.84 4.57
CA ALA A 59 10.16 10.92 4.61
C ALA A 59 10.63 11.86 5.72
N THR A 60 10.05 13.07 5.77
CA THR A 60 10.36 14.06 6.81
C THR A 60 9.94 13.60 8.20
N ALA A 61 8.74 13.06 8.36
CA ALA A 61 8.19 12.69 9.67
C ALA A 61 8.93 11.53 10.33
N PHE A 62 9.54 10.64 9.53
CA PHE A 62 10.22 9.43 10.01
C PHE A 62 11.73 9.44 9.78
N ASP A 63 12.31 10.58 9.37
CA ASP A 63 13.73 10.73 9.08
C ASP A 63 14.25 9.67 8.07
N LEU A 64 13.51 9.52 6.97
CA LEU A 64 13.82 8.59 5.89
C LEU A 64 14.17 9.34 4.60
N GLU A 65 14.99 8.74 3.76
CA GLU A 65 15.12 9.19 2.38
C GLU A 65 13.83 8.89 1.59
N GLU A 66 13.38 9.82 0.74
CA GLU A 66 12.18 9.62 -0.10
C GLU A 66 12.26 8.35 -0.96
N VAL A 67 13.46 8.01 -1.45
CA VAL A 67 13.68 6.78 -2.24
C VAL A 67 13.39 5.52 -1.43
N VAL A 68 13.64 5.53 -0.12
CA VAL A 68 13.33 4.39 0.77
C VAL A 68 11.81 4.24 0.90
N VAL A 69 11.08 5.34 1.06
CA VAL A 69 9.61 5.33 1.10
C VAL A 69 9.03 4.77 -0.19
N ARG A 70 9.52 5.22 -1.36
CA ARG A 70 9.07 4.73 -2.67
C ARG A 70 9.37 3.24 -2.86
N LYS A 71 10.56 2.78 -2.46
CA LYS A 71 10.91 1.35 -2.49
C LYS A 71 9.96 0.52 -1.64
N TRP A 72 9.61 0.98 -0.44
CA TRP A 72 8.64 0.29 0.40
C TRP A 72 7.23 0.27 -0.19
N ALA A 73 6.78 1.34 -0.82
CA ALA A 73 5.52 1.36 -1.55
C ALA A 73 5.49 0.29 -2.65
N PHE A 74 6.56 0.19 -3.45
CA PHE A 74 6.71 -0.85 -4.46
C PHE A 74 6.71 -2.27 -3.86
N CYS A 75 7.56 -2.52 -2.85
CA CYS A 75 7.63 -3.82 -2.19
C CYS A 75 6.27 -4.24 -1.62
N LYS A 76 5.53 -3.30 -1.01
CA LYS A 76 4.23 -3.62 -0.45
C LYS A 76 3.19 -3.97 -1.52
N MET A 77 3.24 -3.35 -2.68
CA MET A 77 2.37 -3.71 -3.80
C MET A 77 2.62 -5.15 -4.26
N VAL A 78 3.89 -5.54 -4.45
CA VAL A 78 4.27 -6.92 -4.79
C VAL A 78 3.80 -7.91 -3.74
N LEU A 79 4.01 -7.62 -2.45
CA LEU A 79 3.55 -8.47 -1.35
C LEU A 79 2.03 -8.61 -1.31
N THR A 80 1.29 -7.53 -1.59
CA THR A 80 -0.17 -7.58 -1.66
C THR A 80 -0.63 -8.45 -2.83
N TRP A 81 0.01 -8.36 -4.00
CA TRP A 81 -0.31 -9.21 -5.14
C TRP A 81 -0.07 -10.69 -4.85
N TRP A 82 1.07 -11.01 -4.22
CA TRP A 82 1.36 -12.39 -3.82
C TRP A 82 0.31 -12.92 -2.84
N TRP A 83 -0.06 -12.11 -1.84
CA TRP A 83 -1.10 -12.49 -0.87
C TRP A 83 -2.47 -12.66 -1.53
N LEU A 84 -2.85 -11.80 -2.47
CA LEU A 84 -4.10 -11.94 -3.24
C LEU A 84 -4.11 -13.24 -4.06
N PHE A 85 -2.99 -13.59 -4.68
CA PHE A 85 -2.86 -14.84 -5.42
C PHE A 85 -3.00 -16.07 -4.52
N ASP A 86 -2.40 -16.04 -3.33
CA ASP A 86 -2.44 -17.15 -2.36
C ASP A 86 -3.86 -17.35 -1.77
N GLU A 87 -4.56 -16.25 -1.44
CA GLU A 87 -5.89 -16.30 -0.80
C GLU A 87 -7.04 -16.44 -1.80
N MET A 88 -6.90 -15.90 -3.01
CA MET A 88 -7.93 -15.89 -4.06
C MET A 88 -7.35 -16.31 -5.41
N PRO A 89 -6.79 -17.52 -5.54
CA PRO A 89 -6.20 -18.01 -6.79
C PRO A 89 -7.20 -18.06 -7.95
N GLU A 90 -8.50 -18.16 -7.66
CA GLU A 90 -9.57 -18.12 -8.66
C GLU A 90 -9.64 -16.79 -9.43
N MET A 91 -9.14 -15.69 -8.87
CA MET A 91 -9.02 -14.41 -9.58
C MET A 91 -7.97 -14.45 -10.70
N PHE A 92 -7.11 -15.47 -10.70
CA PHE A 92 -5.98 -15.64 -11.61
C PHE A 92 -6.11 -16.92 -12.46
N SER A 93 -7.34 -17.43 -12.63
CA SER A 93 -7.60 -18.72 -13.30
C SER A 93 -7.09 -18.75 -14.73
N ASP A 94 -7.20 -17.64 -15.45
CA ASP A 94 -6.78 -17.53 -16.85
C ASP A 94 -5.25 -17.53 -16.97
N GLU A 95 -4.57 -16.77 -16.10
CA GLU A 95 -3.11 -16.74 -16.01
C GLU A 95 -2.53 -18.08 -15.59
N LEU A 96 -3.17 -18.75 -14.63
CA LEU A 96 -2.79 -20.10 -14.19
C LEU A 96 -2.97 -21.13 -15.31
N GLY A 97 -4.13 -21.12 -15.98
CA GLY A 97 -4.38 -22.03 -17.12
C GLY A 97 -3.43 -21.78 -18.29
N PHE A 98 -3.03 -20.53 -18.53
CA PHE A 98 -2.00 -20.22 -19.52
C PHE A 98 -0.60 -20.64 -19.05
N SER A 99 -0.31 -20.60 -17.75
CA SER A 99 0.97 -21.05 -17.19
C SER A 99 1.23 -22.53 -17.45
N ASP A 100 0.18 -23.37 -17.42
CA ASP A 100 0.26 -24.82 -17.68
C ASP A 100 0.71 -25.16 -19.11
N VAL A 101 0.51 -24.27 -20.07
CA VAL A 101 0.97 -24.46 -21.47
C VAL A 101 2.49 -24.61 -21.54
N TRP A 102 3.21 -23.96 -20.63
CA TRP A 102 4.67 -23.91 -20.63
C TRP A 102 5.32 -25.18 -20.05
N LYS A 103 4.55 -26.05 -19.36
CA LYS A 103 5.01 -27.34 -18.80
C LYS A 103 6.30 -27.24 -17.96
N VAL A 104 6.44 -26.15 -17.20
CA VAL A 104 7.55 -25.90 -16.28
C VAL A 104 7.23 -26.37 -14.87
#